data_AF-A0A1F5S9V6-F1
#
_entry.id   AF-A0A1F5S9V6-F1
#
_cell.length_a   1.000
_cell.length_b   1.000
_cell.length_c   1.000
_cell.angle_alpha   90.00
_cell.angle_beta   90.00
_cell.angle_gamma   90.00
#
_symmetry.space_group_name_H-M   'P 1'
#
loop_
_entity.id
_entity.type
_entity.pdbx_description
1 polymer ?
#
loop_
_entity_poly.entity_id
_entity_poly.type
_entity_poly.pdbx_seq_one_letter_code
_entity_poly.pdbx_strand_id
1 'polypeptide(L)'
;SWLGRKFTLVDTGGMLNIKYLADKAKPTDTVGIQVQKQAFKYLNQADLVLFLMDNKSGLMPQDKELALLIKKNIDQKKVILTVNKVDAPKDRLKISEFYKLAFGEPALVSAANGSGTGDLLDLIAKKLKFKKIKSDKNKKYLNQEMPPPVVDNLIKVCIIGQPNVGKSSLLNSLLGYERVIVSPTPHTTREPQHTKITYAGQPILLIDTAGISHKGAKTYGLEKFGIAKSLSALSKSDIALLVMDISQELTHQDARLVSEVVDHKKSFIFIANKWDLVAERDTKKYIDYIYGKMPFARFAPIQFISAKTGEKVKKIFDLILQIDQQKKITLSDSTLAHFLSRIVKVHRPIRGKGVKHPRIRDFTQLSINPPKFEIKIGAQEDLHPSYVRFIENRLRETYGFLGTPLTVQTAKYKSTPGLHQD
;
A
#
# COMPACT_ATOMS: atom_id res chain seq x y z
N SER A 1 -17.13 7.21 3.38
CA SER A 1 -18.16 8.25 3.27
C SER A 1 -19.37 7.84 4.10
N TRP A 2 -20.11 8.80 4.64
CA TRP A 2 -21.33 8.55 5.43
C TRP A 2 -22.32 9.68 5.17
N LEU A 3 -23.60 9.39 4.95
CA LEU A 3 -24.64 10.39 4.61
C LEU A 3 -24.22 11.36 3.48
N GLY A 4 -23.62 10.84 2.40
CA GLY A 4 -23.15 11.64 1.26
C GLY A 4 -21.90 12.50 1.54
N ARG A 5 -21.35 12.45 2.76
CA ARG A 5 -20.16 13.22 3.17
C ARG A 5 -18.91 12.35 3.09
N LYS A 6 -17.81 12.92 2.58
CA LYS A 6 -16.48 12.29 2.54
C LYS A 6 -15.61 12.90 3.64
N PHE A 7 -14.89 12.06 4.36
CA PHE A 7 -13.90 12.44 5.37
C PHE A 7 -12.72 11.48 5.25
N THR A 8 -11.54 11.97 5.61
CA THR A 8 -10.29 11.19 5.63
C THR A 8 -10.07 10.68 7.05
N LEU A 9 -9.88 9.38 7.20
CA LEU A 9 -9.51 8.77 8.48
C LEU A 9 -7.99 8.54 8.50
N VAL A 10 -7.34 8.97 9.57
CA VAL A 10 -5.91 8.74 9.81
C VAL A 10 -5.78 7.92 11.07
N ASP A 11 -5.19 6.74 10.96
CA ASP A 11 -4.85 5.90 12.11
C ASP A 11 -3.47 6.30 12.64
N THR A 12 -3.43 6.76 13.89
CA THR A 12 -2.18 7.14 14.59
C THR A 12 -1.53 5.96 15.31
N GLY A 13 -1.93 4.73 14.98
CA GLY A 13 -1.58 3.45 15.61
C GLY A 13 -0.21 3.40 16.30
N GLY A 14 -0.22 3.22 17.62
CA GLY A 14 0.98 3.01 18.44
C GLY A 14 2.00 4.17 18.46
N MET A 15 1.74 5.30 17.80
CA MET A 15 2.71 6.39 17.66
C MET A 15 2.74 7.37 18.84
N LEU A 16 1.84 7.24 19.82
CA LEU A 16 1.74 8.15 20.97
C LEU A 16 2.43 7.52 22.18
N ASN A 17 3.64 7.97 22.51
CA ASN A 17 4.29 7.64 23.77
C ASN A 17 4.07 8.77 24.77
N ILE A 18 3.44 8.44 25.90
CA ILE A 18 3.01 9.36 26.96
C ILE A 18 4.16 10.21 27.52
N LYS A 19 5.39 9.68 27.55
CA LYS A 19 6.57 10.38 28.11
C LYS A 19 6.91 11.70 27.41
N TYR A 20 6.48 11.89 26.16
CA TYR A 20 6.85 13.05 25.34
C TYR A 20 5.79 14.14 25.26
N LEU A 21 4.55 13.82 25.63
CA LEU A 21 3.46 14.80 25.74
C LEU A 21 3.56 15.64 27.03
N ALA A 22 4.36 15.19 28.01
CA ALA A 22 4.49 15.81 29.32
C ALA A 22 5.59 16.88 29.45
N ASP A 23 6.25 17.29 28.35
CA ASP A 23 7.32 18.32 28.30
C ASP A 23 8.52 18.12 29.27
N LYS A 24 8.62 16.98 29.96
CA LYS A 24 9.57 16.78 31.07
C LYS A 24 10.79 15.90 30.76
N ALA A 25 11.07 15.61 29.50
CA ALA A 25 12.36 15.02 29.13
C ALA A 25 12.94 15.82 27.97
N LYS A 26 14.13 16.41 28.16
CA LYS A 26 15.00 16.76 27.02
C LYS A 26 15.46 15.42 26.42
N PRO A 27 14.96 14.99 25.26
CA PRO A 27 15.26 13.66 24.77
C PRO A 27 16.48 13.74 23.83
N THR A 28 17.46 12.89 24.08
CA THR A 28 18.68 12.72 23.27
C THR A 28 18.44 11.89 21.99
N ASP A 29 17.19 11.75 21.53
CA ASP A 29 16.78 10.74 20.55
C ASP A 29 15.92 11.36 19.41
N THR A 30 16.53 11.55 18.22
CA THR A 30 16.00 12.41 17.14
C THR A 30 14.86 11.80 16.32
N VAL A 31 14.72 10.46 16.27
CA VAL A 31 13.70 9.76 15.46
C VAL A 31 12.38 9.61 16.20
N GLY A 32 12.41 9.39 17.52
CA GLY A 32 11.23 9.46 18.37
C GLY A 32 10.59 10.85 18.34
N ILE A 33 11.42 11.90 18.25
CA ILE A 33 10.97 13.29 18.14
C ILE A 33 10.20 13.54 16.83
N GLN A 34 10.63 13.00 15.68
CA GLN A 34 9.95 13.26 14.40
C GLN A 34 8.64 12.48 14.24
N VAL A 35 8.60 11.19 14.60
CA VAL A 35 7.37 10.38 14.53
C VAL A 35 6.30 10.94 15.49
N GLN A 36 6.71 11.44 16.65
CA GLN A 36 5.79 11.99 17.63
C GLN A 36 5.42 13.45 17.37
N LYS A 37 6.33 14.27 16.81
CA LYS A 37 5.97 15.58 16.22
C LYS A 37 4.92 15.43 15.13
N GLN A 38 5.00 14.36 14.35
CA GLN A 38 4.03 14.07 13.29
C GLN A 38 2.67 13.66 13.85
N ALA A 39 2.62 12.80 14.87
CA ALA A 39 1.37 12.47 15.57
C ALA A 39 0.72 13.71 16.20
N PHE A 40 1.52 14.59 16.82
CA PHE A 40 1.05 15.87 17.37
C PHE A 40 0.57 16.83 16.27
N LYS A 41 1.25 16.87 15.12
CA LYS A 41 0.84 17.64 13.94
C LYS A 41 -0.50 17.15 13.40
N TYR A 42 -0.73 15.83 13.31
CA TYR A 42 -2.01 15.28 12.90
C TYR A 42 -3.12 15.58 13.90
N LEU A 43 -2.85 15.47 15.20
CA LEU A 43 -3.82 15.84 16.25
C LEU A 43 -4.20 17.33 16.17
N ASN A 44 -3.24 18.21 15.88
CA ASN A 44 -3.50 19.65 15.72
C ASN A 44 -4.24 19.98 14.41
N GLN A 45 -3.98 19.24 13.34
CA GLN A 45 -4.63 19.42 12.03
C GLN A 45 -5.99 18.74 11.94
N ALA A 46 -6.29 17.78 12.82
CA ALA A 46 -7.54 17.07 12.81
C ALA A 46 -8.72 18.01 13.12
N ASP A 47 -9.73 17.96 12.26
CA ASP A 47 -11.02 18.60 12.52
C ASP A 47 -11.77 17.91 13.68
N LEU A 48 -11.52 16.61 13.86
CA LEU A 48 -12.12 15.75 14.87
C LEU A 48 -11.16 14.62 15.25
N VAL A 49 -11.09 14.29 16.54
CA VAL A 49 -10.21 13.23 17.09
C VAL A 49 -11.06 12.14 17.74
N LEU A 50 -10.84 10.89 17.34
CA LEU A 50 -11.43 9.72 18.00
C LEU A 50 -10.47 9.18 19.05
N PHE A 51 -10.82 9.28 20.33
CA PHE A 51 -10.03 8.74 21.41
C PHE A 51 -10.53 7.34 21.75
N LEU A 52 -9.85 6.32 21.20
CA LEU A 52 -10.32 4.93 21.22
C LEU A 52 -9.80 4.16 22.43
N MET A 53 -10.69 3.56 23.21
CA MET A 53 -10.42 2.73 24.39
C MET A 53 -10.90 1.29 24.18
N ASP A 54 -10.39 0.36 24.99
CA ASP A 54 -10.78 -1.04 24.98
C ASP A 54 -11.59 -1.41 26.22
N ASN A 55 -12.86 -1.78 26.03
CA ASN A 55 -13.74 -2.19 27.12
C ASN A 55 -13.31 -3.48 27.83
N LYS A 56 -12.63 -4.40 27.13
CA LYS A 56 -12.21 -5.68 27.71
C LYS A 56 -11.02 -5.51 28.65
N SER A 57 -10.11 -4.61 28.28
CA SER A 57 -8.95 -4.25 29.11
C SER A 57 -9.30 -3.29 30.25
N GLY A 58 -10.42 -2.57 30.14
CA GLY A 58 -10.83 -1.56 31.11
C GLY A 58 -9.92 -0.32 31.06
N LEU A 59 -10.08 0.58 32.03
CA LEU A 59 -9.31 1.83 32.04
C LEU A 59 -7.90 1.64 32.61
N MET A 60 -6.88 1.64 31.75
CA MET A 60 -5.49 1.44 32.14
C MET A 60 -4.85 2.75 32.65
N PRO A 61 -3.77 2.69 33.46
CA PRO A 61 -3.04 3.88 33.90
C PRO A 61 -2.55 4.75 32.74
N GLN A 62 -2.07 4.12 31.66
CA GLN A 62 -1.59 4.79 30.45
C GLN A 62 -2.70 5.58 29.74
N ASP A 63 -3.94 5.07 29.76
CA ASP A 63 -5.10 5.76 29.18
C ASP A 63 -5.43 7.05 29.94
N LYS A 64 -5.29 7.04 31.28
CA LYS A 64 -5.48 8.23 32.12
C LYS A 64 -4.44 9.29 31.83
N GLU A 65 -3.18 8.89 31.64
CA GLU A 65 -2.12 9.82 31.29
C GLU A 65 -2.35 10.42 29.90
N LEU A 66 -2.70 9.60 28.90
CA LEU A 66 -3.03 10.08 27.55
C LEU A 66 -4.25 11.00 27.55
N ALA A 67 -5.27 10.68 28.35
CA ALA A 67 -6.44 11.53 28.55
C ALA A 67 -6.07 12.93 29.07
N LEU A 68 -5.19 13.02 30.08
CA LEU A 68 -4.72 14.31 30.60
C LEU A 68 -4.00 15.14 29.52
N LEU A 69 -3.23 14.46 28.67
CA LEU A 69 -2.46 15.10 27.62
C LEU A 69 -3.33 15.58 26.47
N ILE A 70 -4.34 14.80 26.07
CA ILE A 70 -5.36 15.24 25.11
C ILE A 70 -6.12 16.46 25.65
N LYS A 71 -6.52 16.45 26.93
CA LYS A 71 -7.22 17.61 27.55
C LYS A 71 -6.36 18.87 27.58
N LYS A 72 -5.05 18.74 27.75
CA LYS A 72 -4.12 19.88 27.80
C LYS A 72 -3.89 20.50 26.43
N ASN A 73 -3.87 19.68 25.37
CA ASN A 73 -3.38 20.11 24.05
C ASN A 73 -4.47 20.21 22.97
N ILE A 74 -5.65 19.62 23.18
CA ILE A 74 -6.72 19.54 22.17
C ILE A 74 -8.01 20.10 22.76
N ASP A 75 -8.74 20.90 21.98
CA ASP A 75 -10.09 21.33 22.35
C ASP A 75 -10.99 20.11 22.52
N GLN A 76 -11.48 19.90 23.75
CA GLN A 76 -12.32 18.77 24.11
C GLN A 76 -13.59 18.67 23.25
N LYS A 77 -14.08 19.78 22.69
CA LYS A 77 -15.23 19.77 21.77
C LYS A 77 -14.94 18.94 20.51
N LYS A 78 -13.68 18.87 20.08
CA LYS A 78 -13.21 18.10 18.91
C LYS A 78 -12.93 16.63 19.22
N VAL A 79 -13.03 16.19 20.46
CA VAL A 79 -12.74 14.80 20.84
C VAL A 79 -14.05 14.01 20.94
N ILE A 80 -14.03 12.76 20.50
CA ILE A 80 -15.06 11.75 20.78
C ILE A 80 -14.38 10.59 21.48
N LEU A 81 -14.72 10.38 22.75
CA LEU A 81 -14.34 9.17 23.47
C LEU A 81 -15.10 7.98 22.89
N THR A 82 -14.37 7.00 22.38
CA THR A 82 -14.94 5.82 21.73
C THR A 82 -14.48 4.58 22.48
N VAL A 83 -15.40 3.76 22.97
CA VAL A 83 -15.10 2.53 23.72
C VAL A 83 -15.42 1.34 22.83
N ASN A 84 -14.39 0.60 22.43
CA ASN A 84 -14.49 -0.55 21.52
C ASN A 84 -14.62 -1.87 22.30
N LYS A 85 -15.04 -2.93 21.61
CA LYS A 85 -15.24 -4.29 22.14
C LYS A 85 -16.41 -4.41 23.15
N VAL A 86 -17.45 -3.60 22.95
CA VAL A 86 -18.73 -3.74 23.68
C VAL A 86 -19.60 -4.75 22.93
N ASP A 87 -19.30 -6.03 23.10
CA ASP A 87 -19.86 -7.10 22.28
C ASP A 87 -21.23 -7.59 22.80
N ALA A 88 -21.48 -7.49 24.11
CA ALA A 88 -22.72 -7.94 24.75
C ALA A 88 -23.36 -6.84 25.62
N PRO A 89 -24.69 -6.88 25.88
CA PRO A 89 -25.37 -5.89 26.74
C PRO A 89 -24.76 -5.76 28.15
N LYS A 90 -24.30 -6.87 28.73
CA LYS A 90 -23.61 -6.89 30.03
C LYS A 90 -22.31 -6.08 30.07
N ASP A 91 -21.66 -5.92 28.91
CA ASP A 91 -20.40 -5.18 28.80
C ASP A 91 -20.63 -3.67 29.01
N ARG A 92 -21.89 -3.21 28.89
CA ARG A 92 -22.27 -1.82 29.15
C ARG A 92 -22.15 -1.42 30.62
N LEU A 93 -22.23 -2.38 31.53
CA LEU A 93 -22.12 -2.11 32.98
C LEU A 93 -20.71 -1.64 33.37
N LYS A 94 -19.70 -2.00 32.59
CA LYS A 94 -18.29 -1.61 32.81
C LYS A 94 -17.97 -0.20 32.34
N ILE A 95 -18.87 0.46 31.59
CA ILE A 95 -18.61 1.76 30.97
C ILE A 95 -18.45 2.88 32.01
N SER A 96 -19.05 2.72 33.19
CA SER A 96 -19.01 3.70 34.28
C SER A 96 -17.59 4.18 34.62
N GLU A 97 -16.56 3.36 34.41
CA GLU A 97 -15.18 3.75 34.65
C GLU A 97 -14.63 4.76 33.65
N PHE A 98 -15.07 4.73 32.38
CA PHE A 98 -14.58 5.64 31.33
C PHE A 98 -15.15 7.05 31.46
N TYR A 99 -16.29 7.22 32.14
CA TYR A 99 -16.81 8.53 32.51
C TYR A 99 -15.85 9.33 33.39
N LYS A 100 -14.97 8.65 34.15
CA LYS A 100 -13.92 9.29 34.97
C LYS A 100 -12.94 10.09 34.12
N LEU A 101 -12.84 9.82 32.82
CA LEU A 101 -12.00 10.60 31.90
C LEU A 101 -12.61 11.94 31.52
N ALA A 102 -13.87 12.22 31.83
CA ALA A 102 -14.56 13.50 31.59
C ALA A 102 -14.39 14.05 30.16
N PHE A 103 -14.59 13.20 29.15
CA PHE A 103 -14.69 13.57 27.73
C PHE A 103 -16.15 13.58 27.21
N GLY A 104 -17.12 13.58 28.14
CA GLY A 104 -18.54 13.44 27.83
C GLY A 104 -18.97 11.98 27.71
N GLU A 105 -20.12 11.76 27.05
CA GLU A 105 -20.70 10.44 26.84
C GLU A 105 -19.83 9.59 25.89
N PRO A 106 -19.37 8.40 26.31
CA PRO A 106 -18.58 7.52 25.45
C PRO A 106 -19.43 6.91 24.33
N ALA A 107 -18.94 7.01 23.09
CA ALA A 107 -19.52 6.31 21.95
C ALA A 107 -19.13 4.81 22.02
N LEU A 108 -20.11 3.93 22.10
CA LEU A 108 -19.90 2.50 22.31
C LEU A 108 -19.92 1.77 20.98
N VAL A 109 -18.88 0.99 20.71
CA VAL A 109 -18.78 0.23 19.46
C VAL A 109 -18.29 -1.20 19.69
N SER A 110 -18.74 -2.10 18.83
CA SER A 110 -18.08 -3.38 18.57
C SER A 110 -17.64 -3.37 17.11
N ALA A 111 -16.35 -3.08 16.87
CA ALA A 111 -15.81 -3.12 15.52
C ALA A 111 -15.90 -4.51 14.88
N ALA A 112 -15.88 -5.59 15.69
CA ALA A 112 -15.99 -6.97 15.21
C ALA A 112 -17.40 -7.29 14.68
N ASN A 113 -18.44 -6.82 15.39
CA ASN A 113 -19.83 -7.14 15.06
C ASN A 113 -20.55 -5.99 14.34
N GLY A 114 -19.90 -4.85 14.15
CA GLY A 114 -20.45 -3.63 13.54
C GLY A 114 -21.41 -2.84 14.43
N SER A 115 -21.78 -3.34 15.61
CA SER A 115 -22.72 -2.67 16.52
C SER A 115 -22.21 -1.30 16.98
N GLY A 116 -23.08 -0.29 17.01
CA GLY A 116 -22.80 1.09 17.42
C GLY A 116 -21.93 1.91 16.45
N THR A 117 -21.40 1.30 15.39
CA THR A 117 -20.57 2.01 14.41
C THR A 117 -21.35 3.04 13.58
N GLY A 118 -22.63 2.77 13.31
CA GLY A 118 -23.54 3.73 12.66
C GLY A 118 -23.76 4.99 13.52
N ASP A 119 -24.09 4.80 14.80
CA ASP A 119 -24.28 5.90 15.75
C ASP A 119 -23.01 6.75 15.92
N LEU A 120 -21.84 6.10 15.96
CA LEU A 120 -20.55 6.78 15.97
C LEU A 120 -20.34 7.61 14.68
N LEU A 121 -20.68 7.07 13.51
CA LEU A 121 -20.56 7.76 12.23
C LEU A 121 -21.52 8.96 12.13
N ASP A 122 -22.72 8.85 12.67
CA ASP A 122 -23.68 9.96 12.78
C ASP A 122 -23.14 11.06 13.69
N LEU A 123 -22.55 10.69 14.84
CA LEU A 123 -21.94 11.63 15.77
C LEU A 123 -20.75 12.36 15.13
N ILE A 124 -19.90 11.64 14.39
CA ILE A 124 -18.80 12.21 13.60
C ILE A 124 -19.34 13.20 12.56
N ALA A 125 -20.34 12.80 11.79
CA ALA A 125 -20.94 13.65 10.77
C ALA A 125 -21.62 14.89 11.36
N LYS A 126 -22.16 14.82 12.58
CA LYS A 126 -22.75 15.96 13.29
C LYS A 126 -21.68 16.95 13.78
N LYS A 127 -20.55 16.46 14.30
CA LYS A 127 -19.47 17.31 14.83
C LYS A 127 -18.61 17.95 13.75
N LEU A 128 -18.40 17.29 12.61
CA LEU A 128 -17.68 17.89 11.48
C LEU A 128 -18.51 19.04 10.88
N LYS A 129 -18.01 20.28 11.00
CA LYS A 129 -18.62 21.45 10.38
C LYS A 129 -18.38 21.41 8.87
N PHE A 130 -19.27 20.79 8.11
CA PHE A 130 -19.23 20.86 6.65
C PHE A 130 -19.51 22.30 6.23
N LYS A 131 -18.51 22.98 5.67
CA LYS A 131 -18.76 24.24 4.96
C LYS A 131 -19.76 23.93 3.85
N LYS A 132 -20.97 24.49 3.94
CA LYS A 132 -21.89 24.56 2.81
C LYS A 132 -21.12 25.25 1.69
N ILE A 133 -20.78 24.52 0.63
CA ILE A 133 -20.31 25.12 -0.61
C ILE A 133 -21.52 25.91 -1.13
N LYS A 134 -21.53 27.23 -0.89
CA LYS A 134 -22.42 28.12 -1.61
C LYS A 134 -21.92 28.10 -3.06
N SER A 135 -22.80 27.68 -3.96
CA SER A 135 -22.60 27.71 -5.40
C SER A 135 -22.50 29.16 -5.87
N ASP A 136 -21.31 29.75 -5.80
CA ASP A 136 -21.03 31.02 -6.48
C ASP A 136 -20.27 30.74 -7.77
N LYS A 137 -20.97 30.93 -8.89
CA LYS A 137 -20.53 30.61 -10.25
C LYS A 137 -19.44 31.51 -10.83
N ASN A 138 -18.90 32.51 -10.11
CA ASN A 138 -18.09 33.57 -10.75
C ASN A 138 -16.92 34.12 -9.93
N LYS A 139 -15.97 33.29 -9.47
CA LYS A 139 -14.64 33.80 -9.11
C LYS A 139 -13.51 32.93 -9.66
N LYS A 140 -12.93 33.40 -10.78
CA LYS A 140 -11.57 33.09 -11.21
C LYS A 140 -10.61 33.49 -10.08
N TYR A 141 -10.12 32.52 -9.32
CA TYR A 141 -8.88 32.68 -8.57
C TYR A 141 -7.78 32.01 -9.36
N LEU A 142 -6.66 32.72 -9.54
CA LEU A 142 -5.45 32.20 -10.16
C LEU A 142 -4.99 30.95 -9.42
N ASN A 143 -4.82 29.85 -10.16
CA ASN A 143 -4.21 28.62 -9.70
C ASN A 143 -2.71 28.84 -9.45
N GLN A 144 -2.36 29.41 -8.29
CA GLN A 144 -1.10 29.10 -7.64
C GLN A 144 -1.42 28.15 -6.49
N GLU A 145 -1.57 26.87 -6.84
CA GLU A 145 -1.53 25.80 -5.85
C GLU A 145 -0.12 25.80 -5.26
N MET A 146 0.03 26.32 -4.04
CA MET A 146 1.16 25.93 -3.20
C MET A 146 1.12 24.40 -3.08
N PRO A 147 2.21 23.68 -3.37
CA PRO A 147 2.20 22.22 -3.28
C PRO A 147 1.84 21.81 -1.84
N PRO A 148 0.98 20.80 -1.65
CA PRO A 148 0.64 20.33 -0.32
C PRO A 148 1.90 19.87 0.41
N PRO A 149 2.01 20.11 1.74
CA PRO A 149 3.19 19.71 2.50
C PRO A 149 3.35 18.18 2.45
N VAL A 150 4.57 17.73 2.13
CA VAL A 150 4.97 16.32 1.99
C VAL A 150 4.54 15.51 3.22
N VAL A 151 3.55 14.64 3.03
CA VAL A 151 3.28 13.50 3.90
C VAL A 151 4.30 12.44 3.50
N ASP A 152 5.18 12.01 4.41
CA ASP A 152 6.20 10.98 4.13
C ASP A 152 5.54 9.70 3.60
N ASN A 153 5.51 9.57 2.27
CA ASN A 153 5.00 8.41 1.55
C ASN A 153 6.10 7.35 1.54
N LEU A 154 6.39 6.78 2.71
CA LEU A 154 7.49 5.82 2.89
C LEU A 154 7.28 4.59 2.00
N ILE A 155 8.14 4.42 1.00
CA ILE A 155 8.09 3.29 0.07
C ILE A 155 8.88 2.13 0.66
N LYS A 156 8.22 1.01 0.93
CA LYS A 156 8.89 -0.19 1.46
C LYS A 156 9.37 -1.08 0.33
N VAL A 157 10.67 -1.38 0.30
CA VAL A 157 11.29 -2.15 -0.77
C VAL A 157 12.02 -3.36 -0.18
N CYS A 158 11.83 -4.55 -0.74
CA CYS A 158 12.62 -5.73 -0.38
C CYS A 158 13.49 -6.20 -1.55
N ILE A 159 14.59 -6.88 -1.27
CA ILE A 159 15.47 -7.49 -2.29
C ILE A 159 15.34 -9.00 -2.19
N ILE A 160 14.94 -9.65 -3.27
CA ILE A 160 14.72 -11.10 -3.35
C ILE A 160 15.44 -11.66 -4.57
N GLY A 161 15.70 -12.97 -4.58
CA GLY A 161 16.44 -13.63 -5.66
C GLY A 161 17.16 -14.87 -5.16
N GLN A 162 17.60 -15.72 -6.09
CA GLN A 162 18.34 -16.95 -5.76
C GLN A 162 19.65 -16.67 -5.00
N PRO A 163 20.22 -17.64 -4.27
CA PRO A 163 21.56 -17.52 -3.70
C PRO A 163 22.58 -17.06 -4.75
N ASN A 164 23.58 -16.27 -4.34
CA ASN A 164 24.73 -15.86 -5.18
C ASN A 164 24.45 -15.02 -6.45
N VAL A 165 23.20 -14.59 -6.68
CA VAL A 165 22.84 -13.66 -7.78
C VAL A 165 23.33 -12.22 -7.57
N GLY A 166 23.93 -11.92 -6.40
CA GLY A 166 24.50 -10.62 -6.08
C GLY A 166 23.60 -9.65 -5.30
N LYS A 167 22.62 -10.16 -4.55
CA LYS A 167 21.75 -9.35 -3.65
C LYS A 167 22.53 -8.46 -2.68
N SER A 168 23.59 -9.01 -2.07
CA SER A 168 24.43 -8.29 -1.10
C SER A 168 25.24 -7.18 -1.75
N SER A 169 25.81 -7.47 -2.92
CA SER A 169 26.49 -6.46 -3.74
C SER A 169 25.52 -5.35 -4.16
N LEU A 170 24.28 -5.71 -4.52
CA LEU A 170 23.25 -4.73 -4.88
C LEU A 170 22.90 -3.83 -3.70
N LEU A 171 22.64 -4.40 -2.52
CA LEU A 171 22.34 -3.63 -1.32
C LEU A 171 23.47 -2.61 -1.03
N ASN A 172 24.73 -3.07 -1.02
CA ASN A 172 25.87 -2.18 -0.77
C ASN A 172 25.99 -1.10 -1.84
N SER A 173 25.76 -1.44 -3.11
CA SER A 173 25.79 -0.48 -4.21
C SER A 173 24.68 0.56 -4.11
N LEU A 174 23.47 0.17 -3.67
CA LEU A 174 22.35 1.08 -3.42
C LEU A 174 22.67 2.04 -2.26
N LEU A 175 23.37 1.58 -1.22
CA LEU A 175 23.76 2.41 -0.07
C LEU A 175 24.94 3.35 -0.35
N GLY A 176 25.83 2.97 -1.28
CA GLY A 176 27.02 3.73 -1.64
C GLY A 176 26.82 4.83 -2.70
N TYR A 177 25.58 5.07 -3.16
CA TYR A 177 25.31 6.12 -4.15
C TYR A 177 25.25 7.51 -3.48
N GLU A 178 26.04 8.47 -3.95
CA GLU A 178 26.27 9.81 -3.35
C GLU A 178 25.00 10.64 -3.04
N ARG A 179 23.85 10.29 -3.65
CA ARG A 179 22.56 10.99 -3.46
C ARG A 179 21.61 10.29 -2.49
N VAL A 180 22.05 9.19 -1.89
CA VAL A 180 21.28 8.42 -0.92
C VAL A 180 21.72 8.82 0.48
N ILE A 181 20.87 9.56 1.17
CA ILE A 181 21.09 9.85 2.59
C ILE A 181 20.66 8.62 3.36
N VAL A 182 21.64 7.89 3.90
CA VAL A 182 21.41 6.77 4.81
C VAL A 182 21.30 7.34 6.22
N SER A 183 20.17 7.09 6.88
CA SER A 183 20.05 7.39 8.31
C SER A 183 20.55 6.19 9.11
N PRO A 184 21.69 6.29 9.83
CA PRO A 184 22.04 5.29 10.82
C PRO A 184 21.08 5.47 11.99
N THR A 185 20.09 4.59 12.11
CA THR A 185 19.34 4.45 13.36
C THR A 185 19.81 3.20 14.08
N PRO A 186 20.78 3.31 15.02
CA PRO A 186 21.10 2.24 15.95
C PRO A 186 20.14 2.27 17.15
N HIS A 187 19.78 1.07 17.62
CA HIS A 187 19.20 0.75 18.94
C HIS A 187 17.66 0.70 19.09
N THR A 188 17.10 -0.51 18.92
CA THR A 188 16.48 -1.23 20.05
C THR A 188 16.86 -2.71 19.95
N THR A 189 17.23 -3.30 21.09
CA THR A 189 17.74 -4.65 21.28
C THR A 189 16.72 -5.75 20.92
N ARG A 190 16.69 -6.17 19.64
CA ARG A 190 16.62 -7.59 19.20
C ARG A 190 16.53 -7.82 17.68
N GLU A 191 16.30 -6.81 16.84
CA GLU A 191 16.19 -7.02 15.39
C GLU A 191 16.86 -5.91 14.55
N PRO A 192 18.09 -6.12 14.02
CA PRO A 192 18.77 -5.16 13.16
C PRO A 192 18.51 -5.47 11.69
N GLN A 193 17.37 -5.08 11.07
CA GLN A 193 17.09 -5.58 9.70
C GLN A 193 16.59 -4.57 8.65
N HIS A 194 16.34 -3.29 8.93
CA HIS A 194 15.83 -2.36 7.91
C HIS A 194 16.77 -1.17 7.70
N THR A 195 16.89 -0.66 6.46
CA THR A 195 17.72 0.51 6.14
C THR A 195 16.89 1.60 5.48
N LYS A 196 16.93 2.82 6.03
CA LYS A 196 16.22 3.98 5.47
C LYS A 196 17.14 4.75 4.52
N ILE A 197 16.62 5.04 3.34
CA ILE A 197 17.26 5.77 2.25
C ILE A 197 16.33 6.92 1.87
N THR A 198 16.88 8.09 1.55
CA THR A 198 16.12 9.16 0.89
C THR A 198 16.65 9.34 -0.52
N TYR A 199 15.77 9.29 -1.53
CA TYR A 199 16.11 9.54 -2.93
C TYR A 199 15.12 10.53 -3.55
N ALA A 200 15.62 11.60 -4.16
CA ALA A 200 14.79 12.67 -4.75
C ALA A 200 13.70 13.22 -3.79
N GLY A 201 14.04 13.33 -2.49
CA GLY A 201 13.12 13.78 -1.44
C GLY A 201 12.07 12.75 -1.02
N GLN A 202 12.09 11.53 -1.57
CA GLN A 202 11.19 10.43 -1.20
C GLN A 202 11.88 9.44 -0.27
N PRO A 203 11.30 9.14 0.91
CA PRO A 203 11.86 8.16 1.83
C PRO A 203 11.53 6.74 1.36
N ILE A 204 12.56 5.90 1.33
CA ILE A 204 12.53 4.49 0.94
C ILE A 204 13.06 3.65 2.10
N LEU A 205 12.31 2.63 2.52
CA LEU A 205 12.73 1.66 3.53
C LEU A 205 13.11 0.34 2.87
N LEU A 206 14.38 -0.02 2.89
CA LEU A 206 14.83 -1.37 2.53
C LEU A 206 14.53 -2.33 3.69
N ILE A 207 13.69 -3.32 3.43
CA ILE A 207 13.25 -4.33 4.40
C ILE A 207 14.16 -5.57 4.32
N ASP A 208 14.46 -6.13 5.49
CA ASP A 208 15.20 -7.38 5.69
C ASP A 208 16.60 -7.41 5.04
N THR A 209 17.38 -6.37 5.33
CA THR A 209 18.77 -6.22 4.88
C THR A 209 19.74 -7.15 5.61
N ALA A 210 19.38 -7.72 6.76
CA ALA A 210 20.26 -8.55 7.59
C ALA A 210 20.62 -9.90 6.94
N GLY A 211 19.66 -10.55 6.26
CA GLY A 211 19.92 -11.79 5.52
C GLY A 211 20.84 -11.59 4.31
N ILE A 212 20.99 -10.33 3.89
CA ILE A 212 21.76 -9.91 2.73
C ILE A 212 23.13 -9.32 3.16
N SER A 213 23.24 -8.74 4.35
CA SER A 213 24.43 -8.04 4.83
C SER A 213 25.50 -8.94 5.48
N HIS A 214 25.17 -10.16 5.91
CA HIS A 214 26.18 -11.07 6.47
C HIS A 214 27.04 -11.70 5.37
N LYS A 215 28.27 -11.21 5.26
CA LYS A 215 29.34 -11.76 4.42
C LYS A 215 29.43 -13.29 4.57
N GLY A 216 29.24 -14.02 3.46
CA GLY A 216 29.99 -15.24 3.17
C GLY A 216 29.79 -16.48 4.04
N ALA A 217 28.77 -16.60 4.89
CA ALA A 217 28.53 -17.86 5.57
C ALA A 217 27.89 -18.86 4.58
N LYS A 218 28.69 -19.81 4.10
CA LYS A 218 28.22 -21.07 3.51
C LYS A 218 27.15 -21.66 4.43
N THR A 219 25.89 -21.56 4.07
CA THR A 219 24.85 -22.40 4.69
C THR A 219 24.24 -23.26 3.60
N TYR A 220 25.02 -24.26 3.18
CA TYR A 220 24.47 -25.48 2.61
C TYR A 220 23.46 -26.03 3.62
N GLY A 221 22.16 -26.01 3.27
CA GLY A 221 21.09 -26.61 4.08
C GLY A 221 19.88 -25.72 4.43
N LEU A 222 19.85 -24.43 4.08
CA LEU A 222 18.75 -23.50 4.45
C LEU A 222 17.80 -23.11 3.30
N GLU A 223 17.64 -23.93 2.26
CA GLU A 223 16.79 -23.57 1.11
C GLU A 223 15.32 -23.31 1.48
N LYS A 224 14.75 -24.06 2.44
CA LYS A 224 13.38 -23.86 2.93
C LYS A 224 13.23 -22.59 3.79
N PHE A 225 14.25 -22.22 4.56
CA PHE A 225 14.21 -21.03 5.42
C PHE A 225 14.47 -19.73 4.64
N GLY A 226 15.26 -19.78 3.56
CA GLY A 226 15.49 -18.64 2.67
C GLY A 226 14.23 -18.18 1.95
N ILE A 227 13.37 -19.12 1.52
CA ILE A 227 12.08 -18.82 0.88
C ILE A 227 11.10 -18.23 1.90
N ALA A 228 10.93 -18.86 3.07
CA ALA A 228 10.02 -18.37 4.11
C ALA A 228 10.39 -16.95 4.60
N LYS A 229 11.68 -16.68 4.73
CA LYS A 229 12.19 -15.34 5.08
C LYS A 229 11.95 -14.33 3.96
N SER A 230 12.22 -14.71 2.70
CA SER A 230 11.95 -13.87 1.52
C SER A 230 10.45 -13.54 1.38
N LEU A 231 9.57 -14.49 1.70
CA LEU A 231 8.12 -14.31 1.71
C LEU A 231 7.65 -13.36 2.83
N SER A 232 8.24 -13.47 4.02
CA SER A 232 7.98 -12.54 5.12
C SER A 232 8.36 -11.11 4.74
N ALA A 233 9.55 -10.91 4.16
CA ALA A 233 9.97 -9.60 3.65
C ALA A 233 9.06 -9.07 2.54
N LEU A 234 8.65 -9.94 1.61
CA LEU A 234 7.74 -9.62 0.51
C LEU A 234 6.35 -9.16 1.01
N SER A 235 5.81 -9.81 2.04
CA SER A 235 4.51 -9.43 2.61
C SER A 235 4.52 -8.01 3.20
N LYS A 236 5.65 -7.61 3.80
CA LYS A 236 5.85 -6.31 4.46
C LYS A 236 6.26 -5.20 3.49
N SER A 237 6.64 -5.52 2.26
CA SER A 237 7.09 -4.55 1.26
C SER A 237 5.98 -4.11 0.30
N ASP A 238 6.18 -2.94 -0.28
CA ASP A 238 5.36 -2.37 -1.34
C ASP A 238 5.86 -2.80 -2.72
N ILE A 239 7.19 -2.86 -2.88
CA ILE A 239 7.87 -3.20 -4.13
C ILE A 239 8.99 -4.21 -3.84
N ALA A 240 9.12 -5.24 -4.69
CA ALA A 240 10.22 -6.19 -4.63
C ALA A 240 11.24 -5.94 -5.76
N LEU A 241 12.53 -5.99 -5.43
CA LEU A 241 13.62 -6.04 -6.38
C LEU A 241 14.03 -7.49 -6.57
N LEU A 242 13.64 -8.08 -7.69
CA LEU A 242 13.89 -9.48 -8.00
C LEU A 242 15.19 -9.61 -8.78
N VAL A 243 16.26 -9.96 -8.07
CA VAL A 243 17.62 -10.04 -8.60
C VAL A 243 17.85 -11.39 -9.27
N MET A 244 18.30 -11.34 -10.51
CA MET A 244 18.67 -12.49 -11.32
C MET A 244 20.10 -12.30 -11.83
N ASP A 245 20.85 -13.40 -11.93
CA ASP A 245 22.14 -13.42 -12.61
C ASP A 245 21.91 -13.64 -14.10
N ILE A 246 22.21 -12.63 -14.93
CA ILE A 246 21.97 -12.71 -16.37
C ILE A 246 23.18 -13.20 -17.17
N SER A 247 24.31 -13.45 -16.49
CA SER A 247 25.48 -14.10 -17.08
C SER A 247 25.35 -15.63 -17.16
N GLN A 248 24.31 -16.18 -16.54
CA GLN A 248 24.00 -17.61 -16.50
C GLN A 248 22.60 -17.85 -17.06
N GLU A 249 22.28 -19.10 -17.40
CA GLU A 249 20.92 -19.45 -17.82
C GLU A 249 19.96 -19.37 -16.64
N LEU A 250 18.79 -18.76 -16.86
CA LEU A 250 17.70 -18.72 -15.88
C LEU A 250 17.15 -20.12 -15.64
N THR A 251 17.03 -20.47 -14.37
CA THR A 251 16.62 -21.81 -13.93
C THR A 251 15.11 -21.88 -13.67
N HIS A 252 14.57 -23.09 -13.52
CA HIS A 252 13.19 -23.30 -13.06
C HIS A 252 12.92 -22.68 -11.68
N GLN A 253 13.95 -22.58 -10.82
CA GLN A 253 13.81 -21.98 -9.51
C GLN A 253 13.59 -20.47 -9.59
N ASP A 254 14.18 -19.78 -10.58
CA ASP A 254 13.93 -18.36 -10.83
C ASP A 254 12.46 -18.13 -11.22
N ALA A 255 11.95 -18.94 -12.16
CA ALA A 255 10.55 -18.86 -12.58
C ALA A 255 9.57 -19.12 -11.43
N ARG A 256 9.89 -20.10 -10.56
CA ARG A 256 9.09 -20.39 -9.36
C ARG A 256 9.05 -19.22 -8.38
N LEU A 257 10.20 -18.58 -8.14
CA LEU A 257 10.27 -17.41 -7.26
C LEU A 257 9.43 -16.25 -7.81
N VAL A 258 9.47 -16.02 -9.12
CA VAL A 258 8.70 -14.96 -9.78
C VAL A 258 7.20 -15.27 -9.71
N SER A 259 6.81 -16.53 -9.92
CA SER A 259 5.41 -16.97 -9.79
C SER A 259 4.88 -16.63 -8.40
N GLU A 260 5.63 -16.98 -7.35
CA GLU A 260 5.26 -16.69 -5.97
C GLU A 260 5.04 -15.19 -5.76
N VAL A 261 5.93 -14.33 -6.27
CA VAL A 261 5.78 -12.86 -6.15
C VAL A 261 4.52 -12.35 -6.84
N VAL A 262 4.21 -12.90 -8.02
CA VAL A 262 2.99 -12.58 -8.79
C VAL A 262 1.74 -13.05 -8.04
N ASP A 263 1.80 -14.22 -7.38
CA ASP A 263 0.69 -14.79 -6.61
C ASP A 263 0.37 -13.94 -5.37
N HIS A 264 1.39 -13.37 -4.72
CA HIS A 264 1.24 -12.39 -3.63
C HIS A 264 0.75 -11.00 -4.10
N LYS A 265 0.51 -10.80 -5.41
CA LYS A 265 0.05 -9.55 -6.01
C LYS A 265 0.93 -8.34 -5.64
N LYS A 266 2.24 -8.57 -5.48
CA LYS A 266 3.21 -7.51 -5.19
C LYS A 266 3.75 -6.90 -6.46
N SER A 267 4.04 -5.61 -6.39
CA SER A 267 4.74 -4.91 -7.48
C SER A 267 6.22 -5.26 -7.43
N PHE A 268 6.85 -5.43 -8.58
CA PHE A 268 8.26 -5.79 -8.61
C PHE A 268 8.99 -5.31 -9.87
N ILE A 269 10.31 -5.29 -9.76
CA ILE A 269 11.26 -4.98 -10.82
C ILE A 269 12.17 -6.18 -11.00
N PHE A 270 12.40 -6.60 -12.24
CA PHE A 270 13.47 -7.53 -12.56
C PHE A 270 14.80 -6.79 -12.56
N ILE A 271 15.72 -7.22 -11.70
CA ILE A 271 17.09 -6.70 -11.65
C ILE A 271 18.00 -7.73 -12.33
N ALA A 272 18.29 -7.50 -13.61
CA ALA A 272 19.20 -8.33 -14.40
C ALA A 272 20.65 -7.94 -14.05
N ASN A 273 21.21 -8.61 -13.05
CA ASN A 273 22.52 -8.31 -12.48
C ASN A 273 23.65 -9.07 -13.19
N LYS A 274 24.89 -8.64 -12.93
CA LYS A 274 26.12 -9.12 -13.59
C LYS A 274 26.17 -8.83 -15.09
N TRP A 275 25.53 -7.74 -15.50
CA TRP A 275 25.59 -7.24 -16.88
C TRP A 275 27.02 -6.96 -17.36
N ASP A 276 27.96 -6.75 -16.42
CA ASP A 276 29.38 -6.60 -16.71
C ASP A 276 30.04 -7.84 -17.33
N LEU A 277 29.53 -9.03 -17.00
CA LEU A 277 30.07 -10.32 -17.45
C LEU A 277 29.52 -10.77 -18.81
N VAL A 278 28.50 -10.10 -19.32
CA VAL A 278 27.89 -10.41 -20.62
C VAL A 278 28.73 -9.79 -21.73
N ALA A 279 29.33 -10.63 -22.58
CA ALA A 279 30.18 -10.19 -23.69
C ALA A 279 29.35 -9.45 -24.77
N GLU A 280 28.24 -10.05 -25.22
CA GLU A 280 27.33 -9.44 -26.20
C GLU A 280 26.13 -8.80 -25.49
N ARG A 281 26.23 -7.50 -25.20
CA ARG A 281 25.24 -6.74 -24.42
C ARG A 281 24.00 -6.32 -25.21
N ASP A 282 23.38 -7.25 -25.94
CA ASP A 282 22.11 -7.00 -26.63
C ASP A 282 20.93 -6.98 -25.64
N THR A 283 20.48 -5.78 -25.29
CA THR A 283 19.39 -5.58 -24.33
C THR A 283 18.08 -6.22 -24.81
N LYS A 284 17.78 -6.19 -26.12
CA LYS A 284 16.52 -6.70 -26.66
C LYS A 284 16.48 -8.22 -26.59
N LYS A 285 17.57 -8.89 -26.99
CA LYS A 285 17.73 -10.35 -26.90
C LYS A 285 17.48 -10.85 -25.47
N TYR A 286 18.03 -10.18 -24.46
CA TYR A 286 17.84 -10.58 -23.07
C TYR A 286 16.45 -10.24 -22.51
N ILE A 287 15.82 -9.15 -22.95
CA ILE A 287 14.41 -8.86 -22.62
C ILE A 287 13.50 -9.96 -23.16
N ASP A 288 13.66 -10.32 -24.43
CA ASP A 288 12.87 -11.37 -25.08
C ASP A 288 13.12 -12.73 -24.43
N TYR A 289 14.36 -13.02 -24.04
CA TYR A 289 14.72 -14.22 -23.28
C TYR A 289 14.03 -14.29 -21.90
N ILE A 290 14.12 -13.23 -21.09
CA ILE A 290 13.50 -13.17 -19.75
C ILE A 290 11.98 -13.33 -19.87
N TYR A 291 11.34 -12.54 -20.74
CA TYR A 291 9.89 -12.60 -20.92
C TYR A 291 9.41 -13.86 -21.66
N GLY A 292 10.27 -14.52 -22.43
CA GLY A 292 10.00 -15.83 -23.03
C GLY A 292 9.93 -16.93 -21.97
N LYS A 293 10.84 -16.92 -20.99
CA LYS A 293 10.82 -17.86 -19.85
C LYS A 293 9.74 -17.52 -18.83
N MET A 294 9.38 -16.23 -18.68
CA MET A 294 8.44 -15.75 -17.65
C MET A 294 7.34 -14.84 -18.25
N PRO A 295 6.49 -15.36 -19.16
CA PRO A 295 5.51 -14.53 -19.89
C PRO A 295 4.41 -13.94 -18.98
N PHE A 296 4.15 -14.56 -17.84
CA PHE A 296 3.18 -14.09 -16.84
C PHE A 296 3.66 -12.85 -16.07
N ALA A 297 4.94 -12.49 -16.18
CA ALA A 297 5.57 -11.36 -15.49
C ALA A 297 5.93 -10.19 -16.41
N ARG A 298 5.40 -10.15 -17.64
CA ARG A 298 5.71 -9.11 -18.66
C ARG A 298 5.41 -7.67 -18.23
N PHE A 299 4.57 -7.50 -17.21
CA PHE A 299 4.26 -6.17 -16.67
C PHE A 299 5.39 -5.59 -15.81
N ALA A 300 6.31 -6.43 -15.32
CA ALA A 300 7.43 -6.00 -14.50
C ALA A 300 8.58 -5.48 -15.37
N PRO A 301 9.06 -4.24 -15.15
CA PRO A 301 10.19 -3.71 -15.91
C PRO A 301 11.48 -4.46 -15.59
N ILE A 302 12.38 -4.54 -16.58
CA ILE A 302 13.70 -5.13 -16.45
C ILE A 302 14.75 -4.01 -16.40
N GLN A 303 15.57 -4.00 -15.36
CA GLN A 303 16.70 -3.09 -15.21
C GLN A 303 18.00 -3.90 -15.21
N PHE A 304 18.76 -3.75 -16.29
CA PHE A 304 20.11 -4.31 -16.41
C PHE A 304 21.10 -3.47 -15.59
N ILE A 305 21.86 -4.13 -14.72
CA ILE A 305 22.83 -3.48 -13.84
C ILE A 305 24.09 -4.34 -13.68
N SER A 306 25.12 -3.69 -13.15
CA SER A 306 26.23 -4.40 -12.49
C SER A 306 26.35 -3.88 -11.07
N ALA A 307 25.93 -4.69 -10.10
CA ALA A 307 26.07 -4.35 -8.68
C ALA A 307 27.54 -4.26 -8.24
N LYS A 308 28.46 -4.90 -8.97
CA LYS A 308 29.91 -4.87 -8.70
C LYS A 308 30.53 -3.53 -9.09
N THR A 309 30.18 -3.02 -10.27
CA THR A 309 30.74 -1.77 -10.81
C THR A 309 29.89 -0.54 -10.47
N GLY A 310 28.64 -0.74 -10.05
CA GLY A 310 27.65 0.33 -9.86
C GLY A 310 26.94 0.77 -11.14
N GLU A 311 27.21 0.12 -12.29
CA GLU A 311 26.59 0.44 -13.58
C GLU A 311 25.06 0.40 -13.46
N LYS A 312 24.41 1.53 -13.77
CA LYS A 312 22.95 1.71 -13.84
C LYS A 312 22.17 1.43 -12.55
N VAL A 313 22.82 1.24 -11.40
CA VAL A 313 22.14 0.95 -10.12
C VAL A 313 21.21 2.09 -9.70
N LYS A 314 21.57 3.35 -9.97
CA LYS A 314 20.71 4.51 -9.68
C LYS A 314 19.33 4.45 -10.33
N LYS A 315 19.23 3.89 -11.54
CA LYS A 315 17.96 3.79 -12.29
C LYS A 315 16.92 2.95 -11.55
N ILE A 316 17.34 2.09 -10.63
CA ILE A 316 16.44 1.33 -9.76
C ILE A 316 15.59 2.27 -8.91
N PHE A 317 16.16 3.35 -8.37
CA PHE A 317 15.39 4.30 -7.58
C PHE A 317 14.36 5.04 -8.43
N ASP A 318 14.72 5.45 -9.64
CA ASP A 318 13.78 6.10 -10.57
C ASP A 318 12.60 5.16 -10.89
N LEU A 319 12.88 3.88 -11.13
CA LEU A 319 11.85 2.87 -11.36
C LEU A 319 10.99 2.60 -10.11
N ILE A 320 11.57 2.59 -8.91
CA ILE A 320 10.81 2.46 -7.64
C ILE A 320 9.79 3.59 -7.54
N LEU A 321 10.21 4.84 -7.76
CA LEU A 321 9.32 6.00 -7.70
C LEU A 321 8.24 5.94 -8.79
N GLN A 322 8.61 5.53 -10.00
CA GLN A 322 7.66 5.38 -11.09
C GLN A 322 6.60 4.31 -10.76
N ILE A 323 7.00 3.15 -10.27
CA ILE A 323 6.06 2.07 -9.89
C ILE A 323 5.16 2.52 -8.74
N ASP A 324 5.70 3.19 -7.73
CA ASP A 324 4.89 3.70 -6.62
C ASP A 324 3.77 4.65 -7.10
N GLN A 325 4.02 5.46 -8.12
CA GLN A 325 2.98 6.26 -8.77
C GLN A 325 1.97 5.39 -9.55
N GLN A 326 2.46 4.41 -10.32
CA GLN A 326 1.62 3.53 -11.14
C GLN A 326 0.65 2.69 -10.30
N LYS A 327 1.05 2.31 -9.08
CA LYS A 327 0.20 1.61 -8.10
C LYS A 327 -0.95 2.46 -7.57
N LYS A 328 -0.91 3.79 -7.73
CA LYS A 328 -1.89 4.74 -7.21
C LYS A 328 -2.90 5.20 -8.26
N ILE A 329 -2.82 4.66 -9.48
CA ILE A 329 -3.73 5.01 -10.57
C ILE A 329 -5.18 4.67 -10.19
N THR A 330 -6.04 5.67 -10.29
CA THR A 330 -7.49 5.56 -10.10
C THR A 330 -8.20 5.94 -11.39
N LEU A 331 -9.15 5.12 -11.81
CA LEU A 331 -9.95 5.32 -13.01
C LEU A 331 -11.41 5.48 -12.62
N SER A 332 -12.05 6.55 -13.10
CA SER A 332 -13.48 6.77 -12.87
C SER A 332 -14.33 5.78 -13.67
N ASP A 333 -15.55 5.52 -13.21
CA ASP A 333 -16.51 4.66 -13.91
C ASP A 333 -16.78 5.18 -15.33
N SER A 334 -16.85 6.51 -15.53
CA SER A 334 -16.97 7.11 -16.87
C SER A 334 -15.76 6.82 -17.76
N THR A 335 -14.55 6.91 -17.22
CA THR A 335 -13.31 6.61 -17.95
C THR A 335 -13.30 5.15 -18.39
N LEU A 336 -13.68 4.23 -17.48
CA LEU A 336 -13.75 2.80 -17.74
C LEU A 336 -14.85 2.44 -18.75
N ALA A 337 -16.01 3.09 -18.69
CA ALA A 337 -17.08 2.94 -19.67
C ALA A 337 -16.64 3.39 -21.08
N HIS A 338 -15.98 4.55 -21.19
CA HIS A 338 -15.44 5.03 -22.47
C HIS A 338 -14.37 4.08 -23.01
N PHE A 339 -13.44 3.63 -22.17
CA PHE A 339 -12.43 2.63 -22.53
C PHE A 339 -13.07 1.35 -23.06
N LEU A 340 -14.03 0.79 -22.32
CA LEU A 340 -14.72 -0.44 -22.69
C LEU A 340 -15.41 -0.30 -24.05
N SER A 341 -16.10 0.82 -24.27
CA SER A 341 -16.81 1.08 -25.53
C SER A 341 -15.88 1.08 -26.75
N ARG A 342 -14.63 1.52 -26.60
CA ARG A 342 -13.62 1.53 -27.67
C ARG A 342 -13.12 0.12 -27.95
N ILE A 343 -12.74 -0.64 -26.93
CA ILE A 343 -12.15 -1.96 -27.11
C ILE A 343 -13.18 -2.99 -27.60
N VAL A 344 -14.44 -2.90 -27.17
CA VAL A 344 -15.52 -3.80 -27.58
C VAL A 344 -15.87 -3.63 -29.06
N LYS A 345 -15.72 -2.42 -29.61
CA LYS A 345 -15.91 -2.16 -31.05
C LYS A 345 -14.86 -2.84 -31.91
N VAL A 346 -13.60 -2.84 -31.45
CA VAL A 346 -12.48 -3.46 -32.16
C VAL A 346 -12.51 -4.98 -32.04
N HIS A 347 -12.79 -5.49 -30.85
CA HIS A 347 -12.80 -6.91 -30.56
C HIS A 347 -13.96 -7.24 -29.62
N ARG A 348 -14.97 -7.95 -30.15
CA ARG A 348 -16.20 -8.26 -29.40
C ARG A 348 -15.98 -9.31 -28.31
N PRO A 349 -16.72 -9.25 -27.18
CA PRO A 349 -16.65 -10.23 -26.11
C PRO A 349 -16.73 -11.68 -26.60
N ILE A 350 -15.70 -12.47 -26.30
CA ILE A 350 -15.64 -13.88 -26.65
C ILE A 350 -16.43 -14.68 -25.61
N ARG A 351 -17.33 -15.53 -26.12
CA ARG A 351 -18.15 -16.41 -25.29
C ARG A 351 -17.27 -17.44 -24.57
N GLY A 352 -17.46 -17.56 -23.26
CA GLY A 352 -16.93 -18.64 -22.45
C GLY A 352 -17.82 -19.87 -22.51
N LYS A 353 -18.23 -20.39 -21.36
CA LYS A 353 -19.20 -21.50 -21.24
C LYS A 353 -20.63 -21.05 -21.56
N GLY A 354 -21.40 -21.92 -22.22
CA GLY A 354 -22.81 -21.67 -22.56
C GLY A 354 -23.03 -21.15 -23.99
N VAL A 355 -24.28 -20.82 -24.31
CA VAL A 355 -24.72 -20.53 -25.69
C VAL A 355 -24.80 -19.02 -25.97
N LYS A 356 -25.05 -18.19 -24.95
CA LYS A 356 -25.25 -16.74 -25.10
C LYS A 356 -23.93 -15.97 -25.21
N HIS A 357 -23.89 -15.00 -26.13
CA HIS A 357 -22.77 -14.06 -26.20
C HIS A 357 -22.79 -13.11 -24.98
N PRO A 358 -21.67 -12.99 -24.24
CA PRO A 358 -21.62 -12.16 -23.06
C PRO A 358 -21.71 -10.67 -23.44
N ARG A 359 -22.48 -9.91 -22.67
CA ARG A 359 -22.53 -8.45 -22.73
C ARG A 359 -21.95 -7.90 -21.44
N ILE A 360 -20.93 -7.07 -21.58
CA ILE A 360 -20.36 -6.37 -20.44
C ILE A 360 -21.30 -5.22 -20.09
N ARG A 361 -21.92 -5.30 -18.91
CA ARG A 361 -22.90 -4.33 -18.43
C ARG A 361 -22.27 -3.20 -17.64
N ASP A 362 -21.21 -3.52 -16.91
CA ASP A 362 -20.53 -2.60 -16.01
C ASP A 362 -19.04 -2.97 -15.92
N PHE A 363 -18.21 -1.96 -15.73
CA PHE A 363 -16.77 -2.12 -15.56
C PHE A 363 -16.22 -1.10 -14.58
N THR A 364 -15.80 -1.56 -13.41
CA THR A 364 -15.41 -0.69 -12.29
C THR A 364 -14.06 -1.09 -11.70
N GLN A 365 -13.38 -0.14 -11.08
CA GLN A 365 -12.18 -0.39 -10.30
C GLN A 365 -12.54 -0.61 -8.82
N LEU A 366 -12.27 -1.81 -8.31
CA LEU A 366 -12.57 -2.21 -6.92
C LEU A 366 -11.47 -1.83 -5.94
N SER A 367 -10.21 -1.89 -6.35
CA SER A 367 -9.07 -1.53 -5.52
C SER A 367 -7.96 -0.86 -6.31
N ILE A 368 -7.17 -0.04 -5.61
CA ILE A 368 -6.09 0.77 -6.19
C ILE A 368 -4.76 0.02 -6.13
N ASN A 369 -4.42 -0.57 -4.98
CA ASN A 369 -3.16 -1.26 -4.76
C ASN A 369 -3.38 -2.59 -4.01
N PRO A 370 -3.31 -3.75 -4.69
CA PRO A 370 -3.12 -3.89 -6.13
C PRO A 370 -4.35 -3.40 -6.94
N PRO A 371 -4.17 -2.94 -8.19
CA PRO A 371 -5.27 -2.58 -9.09
C PRO A 371 -6.15 -3.79 -9.38
N LYS A 372 -7.41 -3.71 -8.94
CA LYS A 372 -8.42 -4.75 -9.19
C LYS A 372 -9.61 -4.14 -9.91
N PHE A 373 -10.04 -4.79 -10.98
CA PHE A 373 -11.17 -4.38 -11.78
C PHE A 373 -12.22 -5.49 -11.81
N GLU A 374 -13.48 -5.10 -11.95
CA GLU A 374 -14.60 -6.03 -12.05
C GLU A 374 -15.42 -5.74 -13.29
N ILE A 375 -15.64 -6.80 -14.08
CA ILE A 375 -16.54 -6.83 -15.23
C ILE A 375 -17.84 -7.49 -14.78
N LYS A 376 -18.97 -6.79 -14.86
CA LYS A 376 -20.28 -7.42 -14.65
C LYS A 376 -20.88 -7.89 -15.98
N ILE A 377 -21.24 -9.17 -16.05
CA ILE A 377 -21.91 -9.81 -17.19
C ILE A 377 -23.28 -10.34 -16.79
N GLY A 378 -24.15 -10.69 -17.74
CA GLY A 378 -25.45 -11.28 -17.43
C GLY A 378 -25.35 -12.57 -16.60
N ALA A 379 -26.38 -12.86 -15.80
CA ALA A 379 -26.38 -14.01 -14.89
C ALA A 379 -26.12 -15.36 -15.60
N GLN A 380 -26.63 -15.52 -16.83
CA GLN A 380 -26.52 -16.72 -17.66
C GLN A 380 -25.47 -16.59 -18.78
N GLU A 381 -24.58 -15.59 -18.69
CA GLU A 381 -23.52 -15.33 -19.66
C GLU A 381 -22.17 -15.68 -19.08
N ASP A 382 -21.19 -16.03 -19.92
CA ASP A 382 -19.82 -16.29 -19.48
C ASP A 382 -18.82 -15.68 -20.46
N LEU A 383 -17.74 -15.12 -19.91
CA LEU A 383 -16.71 -14.42 -20.68
C LEU A 383 -15.45 -15.27 -20.72
N HIS A 384 -14.95 -15.55 -21.92
CA HIS A 384 -13.78 -16.40 -22.07
C HIS A 384 -12.54 -15.77 -21.41
N PRO A 385 -11.70 -16.52 -20.68
CA PRO A 385 -10.52 -15.97 -19.99
C PRO A 385 -9.54 -15.21 -20.89
N SER A 386 -9.44 -15.59 -22.18
CA SER A 386 -8.61 -14.84 -23.14
C SER A 386 -9.11 -13.41 -23.36
N TYR A 387 -10.42 -13.17 -23.28
CA TYR A 387 -10.99 -11.83 -23.41
C TYR A 387 -10.75 -11.00 -22.15
N VAL A 388 -10.76 -11.63 -20.98
CA VAL A 388 -10.34 -10.98 -19.72
C VAL A 388 -8.88 -10.52 -19.83
N ARG A 389 -7.97 -11.39 -20.28
CA ARG A 389 -6.56 -11.04 -20.55
C ARG A 389 -6.41 -9.95 -21.60
N PHE A 390 -7.24 -9.96 -22.65
CA PHE A 390 -7.27 -8.89 -23.64
C PHE A 390 -7.61 -7.54 -22.99
N ILE A 391 -8.62 -7.48 -22.12
CA ILE A 391 -8.97 -6.26 -21.38
C ILE A 391 -7.82 -5.83 -20.48
N GLU A 392 -7.20 -6.75 -19.74
CA GLU A 392 -6.03 -6.46 -18.89
C GLU A 392 -4.89 -5.83 -19.70
N ASN A 393 -4.57 -6.40 -20.86
CA ASN A 393 -3.52 -5.87 -21.74
C ASN A 393 -3.88 -4.48 -22.28
N ARG A 394 -5.13 -4.27 -22.70
CA ARG A 394 -5.57 -2.95 -23.20
C ARG A 394 -5.61 -1.89 -22.10
N LEU A 395 -5.94 -2.26 -20.87
CA LEU A 395 -5.83 -1.38 -19.71
C LEU A 395 -4.37 -0.94 -19.51
N ARG A 396 -3.43 -1.87 -19.60
CA ARG A 396 -2.01 -1.56 -19.46
C ARG A 396 -1.48 -0.64 -20.56
N GLU A 397 -1.83 -0.93 -21.80
CA GLU A 397 -1.44 -0.09 -22.95
C GLU A 397 -2.01 1.33 -22.85
N THR A 398 -3.23 1.49 -22.33
CA THR A 398 -3.92 2.78 -22.31
C THR A 398 -3.56 3.62 -21.08
N TYR A 399 -3.44 2.98 -19.91
CA TYR A 399 -3.33 3.68 -18.62
C TYR A 399 -2.05 3.36 -17.85
N GLY A 400 -1.24 2.38 -18.27
CA GLY A 400 0.04 2.05 -17.64
C GLY A 400 -0.01 0.83 -16.72
N PHE A 401 0.20 1.02 -15.42
CA PHE A 401 0.43 -0.02 -14.41
C PHE A 401 1.78 -0.75 -14.52
N LEU A 402 2.83 -0.02 -14.93
CA LEU A 402 4.19 -0.55 -14.98
C LEU A 402 4.59 -1.14 -13.61
N GLY A 403 5.18 -2.33 -13.60
CA GLY A 403 5.65 -3.01 -12.39
C GLY A 403 4.56 -3.52 -11.47
N THR A 404 3.28 -3.28 -11.79
CA THR A 404 2.16 -3.53 -10.90
C THR A 404 1.29 -4.67 -11.43
N PRO A 405 1.01 -5.73 -10.64
CA PRO A 405 0.07 -6.77 -11.04
C PRO A 405 -1.34 -6.20 -11.07
N LEU A 406 -2.04 -6.46 -12.17
CA LEU A 406 -3.41 -6.01 -12.43
C LEU A 406 -4.28 -7.27 -12.50
N THR A 407 -5.45 -7.22 -11.88
CA THR A 407 -6.41 -8.33 -11.92
C THR A 407 -7.76 -7.83 -12.40
N VAL A 408 -8.29 -8.46 -13.45
CA VAL A 408 -9.68 -8.27 -13.88
C VAL A 408 -10.48 -9.52 -13.53
N GLN A 409 -11.49 -9.36 -12.69
CA GLN A 409 -12.42 -10.44 -12.35
C GLN A 409 -13.76 -10.26 -13.04
N THR A 410 -14.49 -11.36 -13.21
CA THR A 410 -15.86 -11.36 -13.73
C THR A 410 -16.85 -11.58 -12.59
N ALA A 411 -17.95 -10.83 -12.60
CA ALA A 411 -19.04 -10.97 -11.65
C ALA A 411 -20.38 -11.07 -12.41
N LYS A 412 -21.36 -11.74 -11.81
CA LYS A 412 -22.71 -11.82 -12.37
C LYS A 412 -23.51 -10.58 -11.95
N TYR A 413 -24.16 -9.95 -12.92
CA TYR A 413 -25.09 -8.88 -12.69
C TYR A 413 -26.36 -9.45 -12.04
N LYS A 414 -26.56 -9.19 -10.75
CA LYS A 414 -27.83 -9.46 -10.08
C LYS A 414 -28.81 -8.39 -10.53
N SER A 415 -29.81 -8.75 -11.34
CA SER A 415 -30.98 -7.89 -11.49
C SER A 415 -31.70 -7.88 -10.15
N THR A 416 -31.80 -6.74 -9.48
CA THR A 416 -32.77 -6.58 -8.40
C THR A 416 -34.16 -6.72 -9.03
N PRO A 417 -34.96 -7.75 -8.69
CA PRO A 417 -36.35 -7.78 -9.13
C PRO A 417 -37.10 -6.70 -8.34
N GLY A 418 -37.67 -5.72 -9.03
CA GLY A 418 -38.51 -4.70 -8.41
C GLY A 418 -37.87 -3.32 -8.34
N LEU A 419 -37.93 -2.60 -9.46
CA LEU A 419 -38.17 -1.16 -9.53
C LEU A 419 -38.78 -0.95 -10.92
N HIS A 420 -40.04 -1.37 -11.06
CA HIS A 420 -40.91 -0.79 -12.06
C HIS A 420 -40.99 0.71 -11.72
N GLN A 421 -40.53 1.56 -12.62
CA GLN A 421 -40.94 2.96 -12.63
C GLN A 421 -42.38 2.95 -13.11
N ASP A 422 -43.31 3.28 -12.21
CA ASP A 422 -44.62 3.80 -12.57
C ASP A 422 -44.49 5.16 -13.26
#